data_AF-A0A239FDM6-F1
#
_entry.id   AF-A0A239FDM6-F1
#
_cell.length_a   1.000
_cell.length_b   1.000
_cell.length_c   1.000
_cell.angle_alpha   90.00
_cell.angle_beta   90.00
_cell.angle_gamma   90.00
#
_symmetry.space_group_name_H-M   'P 1'
#
loop_
_entity.id
_entity.type
_entity.pdbx_description
1 polymer ?
#
loop_
_entity_poly.entity_id
_entity_poly.type
_entity_poly.pdbx_seq_one_letter_code
_entity_poly.pdbx_strand_id
1 'polypeptide(L)'
;MTLTMFDIDDHGTVIGEPASARRPLPFACSRCDERWSGQATCHCSGCHLTYSSISAFDAHRRNGTCRAPDASGLVALEKAYPVFGYPTDPKRRSYFDGLRMSATQTVA
;
A
#
# COMPACT_ATOMS: atom_id res chain seq x y z
N MET A 1 -19.74 59.36 -17.16
CA MET A 1 -19.95 58.17 -16.31
C MET A 1 -20.81 57.21 -17.09
N THR A 2 -20.20 56.23 -17.75
CA THR A 2 -20.92 55.14 -18.40
C THR A 2 -19.92 53.99 -18.51
N LEU A 3 -19.92 53.14 -17.50
CA LEU A 3 -19.25 51.85 -17.54
C LEU A 3 -20.07 50.94 -18.45
N THR A 4 -19.57 50.63 -19.65
CA THR A 4 -20.10 49.53 -20.45
C THR A 4 -19.57 48.24 -19.88
N MET A 5 -20.46 47.56 -19.17
CA MET A 5 -20.52 46.12 -18.95
C MET A 5 -20.13 45.41 -20.26
N PHE A 6 -18.90 44.90 -20.35
CA PHE A 6 -18.50 43.95 -21.38
C PHE A 6 -17.96 42.72 -20.67
N ASP A 7 -18.83 41.72 -20.67
CA ASP A 7 -18.65 40.35 -20.24
C ASP A 7 -17.37 39.72 -20.82
N ILE A 8 -16.63 38.98 -19.99
CA ILE A 8 -15.57 38.05 -20.41
C ILE A 8 -15.99 36.66 -19.93
N ASP A 9 -15.99 35.72 -20.88
CA ASP A 9 -16.75 34.47 -20.93
C ASP A 9 -16.32 33.33 -19.98
N ASP A 10 -17.36 32.65 -19.45
CA ASP A 10 -17.69 31.20 -19.36
C ASP A 10 -16.63 30.08 -19.25
N HIS A 11 -15.34 30.31 -19.47
CA HIS A 11 -14.34 29.25 -19.31
C HIS A 11 -13.66 29.36 -17.95
N GLY A 12 -14.38 29.05 -16.87
CA GLY A 12 -13.87 28.83 -15.51
C GLY A 12 -12.86 27.68 -15.39
N THR A 13 -11.92 27.58 -16.32
CA THR A 13 -10.87 26.58 -16.37
C THR A 13 -9.74 27.08 -15.48
N VAL A 14 -9.79 26.64 -14.24
CA VAL A 14 -8.62 26.56 -13.38
C VAL A 14 -7.54 25.72 -14.08
N ILE A 15 -6.61 26.39 -14.78
CA ILE A 15 -5.37 25.75 -15.25
C ILE A 15 -4.49 25.46 -14.04
N GLY A 16 -4.75 24.33 -13.39
CA GLY A 16 -3.94 23.82 -12.29
C GLY A 16 -4.69 23.09 -11.20
N GLU A 17 -5.69 22.25 -11.51
CA GLU A 17 -6.17 21.26 -10.52
C GLU A 17 -5.03 20.28 -10.19
N PRO A 18 -4.45 20.27 -8.97
CA PRO A 18 -3.38 19.35 -8.65
C PRO A 18 -3.99 18.00 -8.29
N ALA A 19 -4.21 17.11 -9.26
CA ALA A 19 -4.54 15.69 -9.02
C ALA A 19 -5.57 15.44 -7.89
N SER A 20 -6.55 16.34 -7.74
CA SER A 20 -7.69 16.19 -6.85
C SER A 20 -8.66 15.24 -7.57
N ALA A 21 -9.03 14.06 -7.10
CA ALA A 21 -8.85 13.48 -5.79
C ALA A 21 -8.75 11.95 -5.94
N ARG A 22 -7.57 11.35 -5.74
CA ARG A 22 -7.57 9.98 -5.23
C ARG A 22 -8.25 10.06 -3.87
N ARG A 23 -9.40 9.39 -3.72
CA ARG A 23 -10.06 9.23 -2.42
C ARG A 23 -8.97 8.93 -1.39
N PRO A 24 -8.89 9.67 -0.27
CA PRO A 24 -7.83 9.43 0.70
C PRO A 24 -7.87 7.97 1.11
N LEU A 25 -6.71 7.31 1.12
CA LEU A 25 -6.65 5.91 1.52
C LEU A 25 -7.26 5.78 2.93
N PRO A 26 -8.03 4.71 3.18
CA PRO A 26 -8.93 4.62 4.33
C PRO A 26 -8.20 4.52 5.67
N PHE A 27 -6.93 4.09 5.66
CA PHE A 27 -6.12 3.94 6.86
C PHE A 27 -5.00 4.97 6.86
N ALA A 28 -4.76 5.56 8.03
CA ALA A 28 -3.74 6.57 8.24
C ALA A 28 -3.13 6.41 9.63
N CYS A 29 -1.89 6.84 9.79
CA CYS A 29 -1.27 6.96 11.10
C CYS A 29 -1.62 8.33 11.70
N SER A 30 -1.81 8.38 13.02
CA SER A 30 -2.04 9.66 13.72
C SER A 30 -0.75 10.43 14.00
N ARG A 31 0.40 9.81 13.77
CA ARG A 31 1.74 10.33 14.11
C ARG A 31 2.61 10.61 12.88
N CYS A 32 2.27 10.06 11.72
CA CYS A 32 2.94 10.34 10.45
C CYS A 32 1.91 10.47 9.32
N ASP A 33 2.29 11.12 8.23
CA ASP A 33 1.40 11.38 7.09
C ASP A 33 1.17 10.18 6.18
N GLU A 34 1.65 8.99 6.61
CA GLU A 34 1.54 7.78 5.82
C GLU A 34 0.10 7.26 5.80
N ARG A 35 -0.35 6.91 4.60
CA ARG A 35 -1.69 6.39 4.37
C ARG A 35 -1.62 5.12 3.54
N TRP A 36 -2.46 4.15 3.88
CA TRP A 36 -2.46 2.86 3.20
C TRP A 36 -3.86 2.30 3.01
N SER A 37 -3.95 1.31 2.13
CA SER A 37 -5.15 0.53 1.91
C SER A 37 -4.83 -0.96 2.00
N GLY A 38 -5.88 -1.79 2.08
CA GLY A 38 -5.75 -3.24 2.18
C GLY A 38 -5.79 -3.75 3.62
N GLN A 39 -6.63 -4.76 3.85
CA GLN A 39 -6.90 -5.30 5.18
C GLN A 39 -5.69 -6.00 5.82
N ALA A 40 -4.79 -6.55 4.99
CA ALA A 40 -3.59 -7.23 5.45
C ALA A 40 -2.40 -6.28 5.67
N THR A 41 -2.51 -5.02 5.27
CA THR A 41 -1.43 -4.05 5.37
C THR A 41 -1.35 -3.50 6.79
N CYS A 42 -0.17 -3.58 7.40
CA CYS A 42 0.06 -3.22 8.80
C CYS A 42 1.06 -2.07 8.88
N HIS A 43 0.78 -1.10 9.76
CA HIS A 43 1.67 0.03 10.01
C HIS A 43 2.25 -0.07 11.42
N CYS A 44 3.56 0.06 11.56
CA CYS A 44 4.20 0.01 12.87
C CYS A 44 4.16 1.37 13.56
N SER A 45 3.57 1.45 14.76
CA SER A 45 3.54 2.67 15.56
C SER A 45 4.90 3.07 16.15
N GLY A 46 5.90 2.19 16.10
CA GLY A 46 7.25 2.45 16.60
C GLY A 46 8.18 3.04 15.55
N CYS A 47 8.26 2.43 14.36
CA CYS A 47 9.14 2.89 13.27
C CYS A 47 8.43 3.59 12.11
N HIS A 48 7.10 3.66 12.14
CA HIS A 48 6.27 4.33 11.13
C HIS A 48 6.40 3.80 9.70
N LEU A 49 6.88 2.56 9.55
CA LEU A 49 6.92 1.87 8.27
C LEU A 49 5.66 1.03 8.06
N THR A 50 5.25 0.93 6.80
CA THR A 50 4.07 0.17 6.36
C THR A 50 4.50 -1.15 5.71
N TYR A 51 3.82 -2.24 6.07
CA TYR A 51 4.14 -3.60 5.64
C TYR A 51 2.97 -4.25 4.92
N SER A 52 3.23 -5.01 3.85
CA SER A 52 2.20 -5.56 2.97
C SER A 52 1.28 -6.59 3.62
N SER A 53 1.78 -7.28 4.65
CA SER A 53 1.15 -8.42 5.32
C SER A 53 1.52 -8.48 6.80
N ILE A 54 0.71 -9.20 7.59
CA ILE A 54 1.01 -9.53 8.99
C ILE A 54 2.34 -10.27 9.10
N SER A 55 2.62 -11.22 8.20
CA SER A 55 3.89 -11.96 8.23
C SER A 55 5.12 -11.09 7.94
N ALA A 56 4.99 -10.06 7.10
CA ALA A 56 6.05 -9.08 6.89
C ALA A 56 6.21 -8.18 8.14
N PHE A 57 5.10 -7.83 8.78
CA PHE A 57 5.12 -7.12 10.05
C PHE A 57 5.79 -7.96 11.16
N ASP A 58 5.47 -9.24 11.31
CA ASP A 58 6.12 -10.06 12.35
C ASP A 58 7.62 -10.25 12.08
N ALA A 59 8.03 -10.31 10.81
CA ALA A 59 9.45 -10.33 10.45
C ALA A 59 10.17 -9.01 10.78
N HIS A 60 9.50 -7.86 10.65
CA HIS A 60 10.04 -6.57 11.07
C HIS A 60 10.15 -6.49 12.60
N ARG A 61 9.20 -7.07 13.34
CA ARG A 61 9.14 -6.99 14.81
C ARG A 61 9.47 -8.32 15.45
N ARG A 62 10.75 -8.51 15.78
CA ARG A 62 11.21 -9.64 16.59
C ARG A 62 11.55 -9.21 18.01
N ASN A 63 11.06 -9.97 18.99
CA ASN A 63 11.35 -9.77 20.42
C ASN A 63 11.07 -8.33 20.87
N GLY A 64 9.97 -7.75 20.40
CA GLY A 64 9.57 -6.37 20.72
C GLY A 64 10.40 -5.27 20.06
N THR A 65 11.45 -5.62 19.30
CA THR A 65 12.36 -4.66 18.65
C THR A 65 12.04 -4.52 17.16
N CYS A 66 12.03 -3.29 16.66
CA CYS A 66 11.89 -3.01 15.24
C CYS A 66 13.22 -3.27 14.53
N ARG A 67 13.20 -4.09 13.48
CA ARG A 67 14.34 -4.32 12.59
C ARG A 67 14.15 -3.55 11.29
N ALA A 68 15.26 -3.15 10.68
CA ALA A 68 15.25 -2.55 9.35
C ALA A 68 14.66 -3.55 8.34
N PRO A 69 13.88 -3.09 7.35
CA PRO A 69 13.23 -3.96 6.38
C PRO A 69 14.24 -4.82 5.62
N ASP A 70 15.37 -4.26 5.18
CA ASP A 70 16.43 -4.99 4.48
C ASP A 70 17.03 -6.11 5.34
N ALA A 71 17.23 -5.84 6.64
CA ALA A 71 17.74 -6.83 7.60
C ALA A 71 16.72 -7.96 7.91
N SER A 72 15.44 -7.73 7.62
CA SER A 72 14.36 -8.71 7.74
C SER A 72 14.05 -9.42 6.41
N GLY A 73 14.83 -9.17 5.35
CA GLY A 73 14.61 -9.75 4.02
C GLY A 73 13.39 -9.17 3.30
N LEU A 74 12.95 -7.98 3.70
CA LEU A 74 11.84 -7.26 3.09
C LEU A 74 12.38 -6.23 2.10
N VAL A 75 11.65 -6.03 1.02
CA VAL A 75 11.97 -5.07 -0.03
C VAL A 75 10.82 -4.07 -0.19
N ALA A 76 11.14 -2.88 -0.69
CA ALA A 76 10.13 -1.92 -1.10
C ALA A 76 9.33 -2.47 -2.29
N LEU A 77 8.01 -2.40 -2.22
CA LEU A 77 7.12 -2.82 -3.30
C LEU A 77 6.64 -1.63 -4.11
N GLU A 78 6.48 -1.81 -5.42
CA GLU A 78 5.92 -0.81 -6.33
C GLU A 78 4.40 -0.73 -6.17
N LYS A 79 3.95 0.01 -5.15
CA LYS A 79 2.53 0.33 -4.92
C LYS A 79 2.30 1.83 -4.96
N ALA A 80 1.02 2.21 -4.95
CA ALA A 80 0.58 3.61 -4.88
C ALA A 80 1.00 4.35 -3.59
N TYR A 81 1.56 3.64 -2.62
CA TYR A 81 2.06 4.14 -1.34
C TYR A 81 3.28 3.29 -0.92
N PRO A 82 4.23 3.84 -0.14
CA PRO A 82 5.41 3.13 0.30
C PRO A 82 5.03 1.96 1.21
N VAL A 83 5.51 0.78 0.85
CA VAL A 83 5.19 -0.47 1.56
C VAL A 83 6.29 -1.49 1.38
N PHE A 84 6.66 -2.14 2.48
CA PHE A 84 7.66 -3.20 2.51
C PHE A 84 6.98 -4.56 2.56
N GLY A 85 7.51 -5.51 1.81
CA GLY A 85 7.00 -6.88 1.79
C GLY A 85 8.07 -7.86 1.38
N TYR A 86 7.73 -9.14 1.36
CA TYR A 86 8.65 -10.14 0.85
C TYR A 86 8.85 -9.94 -0.66
N PRO A 87 10.06 -10.19 -1.19
CA PRO A 87 10.33 -10.06 -2.63
C PRO A 87 9.46 -11.01 -3.48
N THR A 88 8.96 -12.09 -2.88
CA THR A 88 8.01 -13.03 -3.49
C THR A 88 6.55 -12.69 -3.18
N ASP A 89 6.19 -11.42 -2.97
CA ASP A 89 4.79 -11.00 -2.77
C ASP A 89 4.16 -10.42 -4.07
N PRO A 90 3.75 -11.27 -5.04
CA PRO A 90 2.92 -10.82 -6.15
C PRO A 90 1.40 -10.97 -5.87
N LYS A 91 0.95 -10.96 -4.59
CA LYS A 91 -0.32 -11.56 -4.11
C LYS A 91 -0.41 -13.07 -4.39
N ARG A 92 -0.27 -13.89 -3.33
CA ARG A 92 -0.90 -15.21 -3.14
C ARG A 92 -1.23 -16.05 -4.41
N ARG A 93 -0.30 -16.27 -5.35
CA ARG A 93 -0.61 -17.09 -6.54
C ARG A 93 -0.66 -18.59 -6.25
N SER A 94 -0.53 -19.04 -4.99
CA SER A 94 -0.38 -20.49 -4.70
C SER A 94 -0.99 -21.00 -3.39
N TYR A 95 -1.89 -20.28 -2.70
CA TYR A 95 -2.60 -20.91 -1.57
C TYR A 95 -3.50 -22.10 -2.02
N PHE A 96 -3.81 -22.22 -3.32
CA PHE A 96 -4.64 -23.31 -3.88
C PHE A 96 -4.06 -23.97 -5.15
N ASP A 97 -2.78 -23.77 -5.46
CA ASP A 97 -2.12 -24.41 -6.63
C ASP A 97 -1.19 -25.56 -6.21
N GLY A 98 -1.43 -26.12 -5.02
CA GLY A 98 -0.66 -27.22 -4.42
C GLY A 98 -1.46 -28.48 -4.10
N LEU A 99 -2.74 -28.57 -4.49
CA LEU A 99 -3.60 -29.72 -4.17
C LEU A 99 -4.07 -30.50 -5.42
N ARG A 100 -3.28 -30.51 -6.50
CA ARG A 100 -3.56 -31.39 -7.66
C ARG A 100 -2.34 -32.07 -8.31
N MET A 101 -1.21 -32.18 -7.63
CA MET A 101 -0.07 -33.03 -8.03
C MET A 101 0.62 -33.40 -6.72
N SER A 102 0.54 -34.58 -6.11
CA SER A 102 0.64 -35.93 -6.65
C SER A 102 0.27 -36.93 -5.55
N ALA A 103 -0.78 -37.73 -5.77
CA ALA A 103 -1.01 -38.96 -5.02
C ALA A 103 -1.30 -40.07 -6.04
N THR A 104 -0.25 -40.55 -6.69
CA THR A 104 -0.29 -41.88 -7.32
C THR A 104 -0.34 -42.88 -6.18
N GLN A 105 -1.54 -43.20 -5.70
CA GLN A 105 -1.76 -44.31 -4.78
C GLN A 105 -1.69 -45.59 -5.62
N THR A 106 -0.49 -46.15 -5.75
CA THR A 106 -0.34 -47.57 -6.05
C THR A 106 -0.80 -48.34 -4.81
N VAL A 107 -1.95 -49.00 -4.90
CA VAL A 107 -2.35 -50.07 -4.01
C VAL A 107 -2.75 -51.28 -4.85
N ALA A 108 -2.03 -52.37 -4.59
CA ALA A 108 -2.22 -53.79 -4.94
C ALA A 108 -2.51 -54.15 -6.41
#